data_AF-A0A945BAX0-F1
#
_entry.id   AF-A0A945BAX0-F1
#
_cell.length_a   1.000
_cell.length_b   1.000
_cell.length_c   1.000
_cell.angle_alpha   90.00
_cell.angle_beta   90.00
_cell.angle_gamma   90.00
#
_symmetry.space_group_name_H-M   'P 1'
#
loop_
_entity.id
_entity.type
_entity.pdbx_description
1 polymer ?
#
loop_
_entity_poly.entity_id
_entity_poly.type
_entity_poly.pdbx_seq_one_letter_code
_entity_poly.pdbx_strand_id
1 'polypeptide(L)'
;GYFNCSEIKPDLGTDDQNPDNASLKAPMHGSVVDLLVGVGDMVKKGDTLVIMEAMKMEHTIVAPADGAVSEFFFEKGALVESDAELLAFEAKDL
;
A
#
# COMPACT_ATOMS: atom_id res chain seq x y z
N GLY A 1 -15.33 -36.97 25.23
CA GLY A 1 -15.00 -35.54 25.40
C GLY A 1 -14.26 -35.09 24.18
N TYR A 2 -14.85 -34.18 23.42
CA TYR A 2 -14.29 -33.67 22.17
C TYR A 2 -13.39 -32.48 22.53
N PHE A 3 -12.11 -32.59 22.25
CA PHE A 3 -11.16 -31.49 22.45
C PHE A 3 -11.24 -30.58 21.23
N ASN A 4 -11.76 -29.38 21.43
CA ASN A 4 -11.82 -28.36 20.39
C ASN A 4 -10.49 -27.60 20.39
N CYS A 5 -9.51 -28.09 19.62
CA CYS A 5 -8.31 -27.33 19.31
C CYS A 5 -8.64 -26.35 18.19
N SER A 6 -8.97 -25.11 18.56
CA SER A 6 -9.01 -24.00 17.60
C SER A 6 -7.57 -23.60 17.28
N GLU A 7 -7.17 -23.85 16.03
CA GLU A 7 -5.88 -23.41 15.48
C GLU A 7 -5.86 -21.87 15.45
N ILE A 8 -5.15 -21.29 16.42
CA ILE A 8 -4.87 -19.87 16.46
C ILE A 8 -3.74 -19.65 15.46
N LYS A 9 -4.06 -19.03 14.31
CA LYS A 9 -3.03 -18.59 13.36
C LYS A 9 -2.07 -17.67 14.13
N PRO A 10 -0.75 -17.79 13.93
CA PRO A 10 0.21 -16.91 14.58
C PRO A 10 -0.20 -15.46 14.28
N ASP A 11 -0.20 -14.64 15.32
CA ASP A 11 -0.46 -13.21 15.23
C ASP A 11 0.80 -12.55 14.63
N LEU A 12 0.79 -12.43 13.31
CA LEU A 12 1.69 -11.58 12.56
C LEU A 12 1.05 -10.20 12.68
N GLY A 13 1.73 -9.26 13.33
CA GLY A 13 1.21 -7.93 13.66
C GLY A 13 0.31 -7.37 12.56
N THR A 14 -0.86 -6.89 12.97
CA THR A 14 -1.89 -6.27 12.14
C THR A 14 -1.29 -5.27 11.15
N ASP A 15 -0.97 -5.73 9.95
CA ASP A 15 -1.23 -4.95 8.76
C ASP A 15 -2.64 -5.33 8.34
N ASP A 16 -3.55 -4.37 8.49
CA ASP A 16 -4.98 -4.44 8.25
C ASP A 16 -5.26 -4.93 6.81
N GLN A 17 -5.20 -6.24 6.59
CA GLN A 17 -5.75 -6.87 5.41
C GLN A 17 -7.26 -7.03 5.64
N ASN A 18 -7.97 -5.90 5.63
CA ASN A 18 -9.34 -5.93 5.19
C ASN A 18 -9.32 -6.22 3.67
N PRO A 19 -9.82 -7.38 3.20
CA PRO A 19 -9.74 -7.76 1.79
C PRO A 19 -10.51 -6.83 0.84
N ASP A 20 -11.27 -5.87 1.37
CA ASP A 20 -12.14 -4.98 0.60
C ASP A 20 -11.58 -3.55 0.44
N ASN A 21 -10.46 -3.19 1.08
CA ASN A 21 -9.82 -1.86 0.92
C ASN A 21 -8.30 -1.98 1.10
N ALA A 22 -7.57 -2.18 0.01
CA ALA A 22 -6.12 -2.32 0.05
C ALA A 22 -5.48 -0.93 0.20
N SER A 23 -5.19 -0.52 1.41
CA SER A 23 -4.46 0.72 1.66
C SER A 23 -2.96 0.48 1.50
N LEU A 24 -2.28 1.26 0.64
CA LEU A 24 -0.83 1.10 0.44
C LEU A 24 -0.08 2.02 1.40
N LYS A 25 0.74 1.41 2.26
CA LYS A 25 1.55 2.13 3.25
C LYS A 25 3.01 2.27 2.83
N ALA A 26 3.67 3.27 3.39
CA ALA A 26 5.09 3.53 3.18
C ALA A 26 5.94 2.50 3.95
N PRO A 27 6.82 1.75 3.27
CA PRO A 27 7.67 0.76 3.92
C PRO A 27 8.78 1.41 4.76
N MET A 28 9.12 2.67 4.50
CA MET A 28 10.17 3.42 5.18
C MET A 28 9.87 4.92 5.12
N HIS A 29 10.28 5.65 6.16
CA HIS A 29 10.31 7.11 6.16
C HIS A 29 11.13 7.67 4.99
N GLY A 30 10.58 8.65 4.28
CA GLY A 30 11.19 9.20 3.08
C GLY A 30 10.43 10.41 2.56
N SER A 31 10.72 10.80 1.32
CA SER A 31 10.01 11.87 0.61
C SER A 31 9.41 11.33 -0.68
N VAL A 32 8.21 11.78 -1.05
CA VAL A 32 7.62 11.45 -2.35
C VAL A 32 8.41 12.17 -3.45
N VAL A 33 9.03 11.42 -4.35
CA VAL A 33 9.78 11.98 -5.49
C VAL A 33 8.86 12.24 -6.66
N ASP A 34 7.99 11.27 -6.96
CA ASP A 34 7.04 11.40 -8.06
C ASP A 34 5.81 10.51 -7.87
N LEU A 35 4.68 11.00 -8.40
CA LEU A 35 3.43 10.27 -8.50
C LEU A 35 3.24 9.95 -9.97
N LEU A 36 3.36 8.67 -10.34
CA LEU A 36 3.27 8.25 -11.74
C LEU A 36 1.82 8.03 -12.21
N VAL A 37 0.90 8.00 -11.26
CA VAL A 37 -0.54 7.82 -11.49
C VAL A 37 -1.32 8.85 -10.69
N GLY A 38 -2.51 9.19 -11.17
CA GLY A 38 -3.44 10.10 -10.51
C GLY A 38 -4.54 9.37 -9.75
N VAL A 39 -5.27 10.11 -8.92
CA VAL A 39 -6.52 9.62 -8.31
C VAL A 39 -7.52 9.27 -9.42
N GLY A 40 -8.09 8.08 -9.36
CA GLY A 40 -9.03 7.52 -10.32
C GLY A 40 -8.39 6.79 -11.50
N ASP A 41 -7.06 6.78 -11.62
CA ASP A 41 -6.39 6.07 -12.69
C ASP A 41 -6.44 4.56 -12.48
N MET A 42 -6.74 3.84 -13.57
CA MET A 42 -6.66 2.37 -13.59
C MET A 42 -5.22 1.91 -13.77
N VAL A 43 -4.80 1.02 -12.88
CA VAL A 43 -3.45 0.47 -12.81
C VAL A 43 -3.51 -1.05 -12.74
N LYS A 44 -2.47 -1.70 -13.24
CA LYS A 44 -2.35 -3.16 -13.24
C LYS A 44 -1.42 -3.64 -12.15
N LYS A 45 -1.53 -4.91 -11.80
CA LYS A 45 -0.59 -5.54 -10.87
C LYS A 45 0.86 -5.32 -11.34
N GLY A 46 1.69 -4.73 -10.49
CA GLY A 46 3.09 -4.41 -10.78
C GLY A 46 3.31 -3.06 -11.46
N ASP A 47 2.25 -2.33 -11.82
CA ASP A 47 2.40 -0.95 -12.28
C ASP A 47 2.90 -0.07 -11.14
N THR A 48 3.76 0.88 -11.50
CA THR A 48 4.32 1.82 -10.54
C THR A 48 3.34 2.92 -10.23
N LEU A 49 3.09 3.13 -8.95
CA LEU A 49 2.16 4.15 -8.45
C LEU A 49 2.92 5.38 -7.98
N VAL A 50 3.92 5.16 -7.11
CA VAL A 50 4.66 6.22 -6.42
C VAL A 50 6.14 5.87 -6.38
N ILE A 51 6.98 6.88 -6.56
CA ILE A 51 8.42 6.81 -6.30
C ILE A 51 8.70 7.62 -5.05
N MET A 52 9.33 6.99 -4.06
CA MET A 52 9.80 7.63 -2.84
C MET A 52 11.31 7.63 -2.80
N GLU A 53 11.92 8.61 -2.15
CA GLU A 53 13.34 8.61 -1.82
C GLU A 53 13.50 8.46 -0.31
N ALA A 54 14.24 7.44 0.10
CA ALA A 54 14.63 7.23 1.49
C ALA A 54 16.11 6.85 1.54
N MET A 55 16.88 7.40 2.49
CA MET A 55 18.29 7.05 2.71
C MET A 55 19.18 7.14 1.43
N LYS A 56 18.90 8.09 0.52
CA LYS A 56 19.55 8.25 -0.80
C LYS A 56 19.27 7.12 -1.79
N MET A 57 18.19 6.38 -1.59
CA MET A 57 17.73 5.31 -2.46
C MET A 57 16.28 5.56 -2.86
N GLU A 58 15.99 5.33 -4.13
CA GLU A 58 14.63 5.38 -4.65
C GLU A 58 13.92 4.06 -4.35
N HIS A 59 12.71 4.16 -3.82
CA HIS A 59 11.81 3.07 -3.49
C HIS A 59 10.53 3.22 -4.28
N THR A 60 10.23 2.22 -5.09
CA THR A 60 9.08 2.23 -5.98
C THR A 60 7.94 1.44 -5.35
N ILE A 61 6.80 2.09 -5.16
CA ILE A 61 5.57 1.46 -4.70
C ILE A 61 4.78 1.02 -5.92
N VAL A 62 4.48 -0.28 -5.99
CA VAL A 62 3.79 -0.91 -7.12
C VAL A 62 2.42 -1.43 -6.69
N ALA A 63 1.48 -1.51 -7.63
CA ALA A 63 0.16 -2.04 -7.35
C ALA A 63 0.21 -3.55 -7.02
N PRO A 64 -0.40 -4.01 -5.91
CA PRO A 64 -0.42 -5.42 -5.54
C PRO A 64 -1.36 -6.26 -6.42
N ALA A 65 -2.37 -5.64 -7.02
CA ALA A 65 -3.37 -6.22 -7.89
C ALA A 65 -3.79 -5.23 -8.98
N ASP A 66 -4.62 -5.67 -9.92
CA ASP A 66 -5.28 -4.79 -10.89
C ASP A 66 -6.41 -4.02 -10.20
N GLY A 67 -6.52 -2.72 -10.46
CA GLY A 67 -7.47 -1.86 -9.74
C GLY A 67 -7.35 -0.40 -10.12
N ALA A 68 -7.81 0.48 -9.24
CA ALA A 68 -7.71 1.92 -9.41
C ALA A 68 -7.24 2.60 -8.12
N VAL A 69 -6.57 3.75 -8.26
CA VAL A 69 -6.20 4.58 -7.11
C VAL A 69 -7.42 5.38 -6.66
N SER A 70 -7.85 5.22 -5.41
CA SER A 70 -9.01 5.93 -4.87
C SER A 70 -8.68 7.31 -4.34
N GLU A 71 -7.54 7.49 -3.68
CA GLU A 71 -7.10 8.77 -3.14
C GLU A 71 -5.60 8.76 -2.83
N PHE A 72 -4.94 9.93 -2.87
CA PHE A 72 -3.57 10.13 -2.40
C PHE A 72 -3.58 11.00 -1.15
N PHE A 73 -2.87 10.55 -0.11
CA PHE A 73 -2.70 11.30 1.14
C PHE A 73 -1.47 12.22 1.12
N PHE A 74 -0.59 12.03 0.14
CA PHE A 74 0.65 12.77 -0.01
C PHE A 74 0.84 13.29 -1.43
N GLU A 75 1.47 14.45 -1.53
CA GLU A 75 1.84 15.08 -2.80
C GLU A 75 3.33 14.90 -3.09
N LYS A 76 3.72 15.18 -4.34
CA LYS A 76 5.13 15.23 -4.74
C LYS A 76 5.91 16.20 -3.85
N GLY A 77 7.03 15.73 -3.29
CA GLY A 77 7.88 16.46 -2.35
C GLY A 77 7.43 16.39 -0.90
N ALA A 78 6.31 15.75 -0.59
CA ALA A 78 5.86 15.57 0.79
C ALA A 78 6.73 14.56 1.54
N LEU A 79 6.95 14.83 2.83
CA LEU A 79 7.62 13.93 3.74
C LEU A 79 6.62 12.88 4.25
N VAL A 80 7.03 11.62 4.23
CA VAL A 80 6.23 10.47 4.63
C VAL A 80 6.98 9.72 5.72
N GLU A 81 6.25 9.30 6.75
CA GLU A 81 6.80 8.48 7.83
C GLU A 81 6.71 6.98 7.50
N SER A 82 7.49 6.16 8.21
CA SER A 82 7.36 4.70 8.11
C SER A 82 5.95 4.28 8.54
N ASP A 83 5.34 3.33 7.83
CA ASP A 83 3.96 2.85 8.05
C ASP A 83 2.86 3.88 7.76
N ALA A 84 3.21 5.08 7.24
CA ALA A 84 2.22 6.08 6.87
C ALA A 84 1.44 5.65 5.62
N GLU A 85 0.16 5.97 5.61
CA GLU A 85 -0.77 5.60 4.56
C GLU A 85 -0.56 6.48 3.31
N LEU A 86 -0.03 5.92 2.22
CA LEU A 86 0.36 6.71 1.04
C LEU A 86 -0.84 7.05 0.17
N LEU A 87 -1.62 6.02 -0.14
CA LEU A 87 -2.75 6.09 -1.04
C LEU A 87 -3.75 4.99 -0.70
N ALA A 88 -5.02 5.27 -0.98
CA ALA A 88 -6.07 4.27 -0.97
C ALA A 88 -6.13 3.59 -2.34
N PHE A 89 -6.04 2.25 -2.37
CA PHE A 89 -6.13 1.47 -3.59
C PHE A 89 -7.36 0.56 -3.57
N GLU A 90 -8.18 0.67 -4.63
CA GLU A 90 -9.34 -0.18 -4.85
C GLU A 90 -8.96 -1.32 -5.78
N ALA A 91 -8.71 -2.49 -5.20
CA ALA A 91 -8.43 -3.70 -5.94
C ALA A 91 -9.70 -4.18 -6.64
N LYS A 92 -9.60 -4.46 -7.93
CA LYS A 92 -10.68 -5.07 -8.70
C LYS A 92 -10.51 -6.59 -8.65
N ASP A 93 -11.07 -7.20 -7.60
CA ASP A 93 -11.18 -8.66 -7.50
C ASP A 93 -12.11 -9.16 -8.64
N LEU A 94 -11.58 -10.00 -9.52
CA LEU A 94 -12.25 -10.54 -10.71
C LEU A 94 -12.51 -12.03 -10.55
#